data_AF-A0A937CZ04-F1
#
_entry.id   AF-A0A937CZ04-F1
#
_cell.length_a   1.000
_cell.length_b   1.000
_cell.length_c   1.000
_cell.angle_alpha   90.00
_cell.angle_beta   90.00
_cell.angle_gamma   90.00
#
_symmetry.space_group_name_H-M   'P 1'
#
loop_
_entity.id
_entity.type
_entity.pdbx_description
1 polymer ?
#
loop_
_entity_poly.entity_id
_entity_poly.type
_entity_poly.pdbx_seq_one_letter_code
_entity_poly.pdbx_strand_id
1 'polypeptide(L)' 'MKPALDDIEDTVVRMEQRFRGSKIPEARSLMQAYDDLNRRFEADLSDRRDLALSRGGALMLIKALVEDKSP' A
#
# COMPACT_ATOMS: atom_id res chain seq x y z
N MET A 1 0.76 -3.59 22.87
CA MET A 1 -0.10 -2.44 22.51
C MET A 1 -0.30 -2.45 21.00
N LYS A 2 -1.52 -2.31 20.49
CA LYS A 2 -1.79 -2.24 19.04
C LYS A 2 -1.36 -0.84 18.54
N PRO A 3 -0.74 -0.69 17.35
CA PRO A 3 -0.41 0.63 16.79
C PRO A 3 -1.64 1.54 16.73
N ALA A 4 -1.48 2.85 16.92
CA ALA A 4 -2.58 3.79 16.71
C ALA A 4 -3.03 3.76 15.25
N LEU A 5 -4.27 4.17 14.99
CA LEU A 5 -4.77 4.21 13.61
C LEU A 5 -3.93 5.19 12.77
N ASP A 6 -3.67 6.38 13.32
CA ASP A 6 -2.90 7.43 12.68
C ASP A 6 -1.48 6.95 12.30
N ASP A 7 -0.83 6.15 13.17
CA ASP A 7 0.49 5.57 12.86
C ASP A 7 0.44 4.63 11.63
N ILE A 8 -0.65 3.88 11.46
CA ILE A 8 -0.86 2.98 10.33
C ILE A 8 -1.13 3.80 9.07
N GLU A 9 -2.04 4.77 9.15
CA GLU A 9 -2.37 5.66 8.03
C GLU A 9 -1.13 6.44 7.55
N ASP A 10 -0.33 7.00 8.47
CA ASP A 10 0.94 7.67 8.16
C ASP A 10 1.94 6.74 7.46
N THR A 11 1.99 5.48 7.89
CA THR A 11 2.86 4.48 7.26
C THR A 11 2.41 4.17 5.83
N VAL A 12 1.10 4.00 5.62
CA VAL A 12 0.51 3.80 4.29
C VAL A 12 0.86 4.98 3.39
N VAL A 13 0.64 6.22 3.83
CA VAL A 13 0.93 7.43 3.05
C VAL A 13 2.41 7.50 2.65
N ARG A 14 3.35 7.25 3.57
CA ARG A 14 4.78 7.24 3.26
C ARG A 14 5.15 6.17 2.22
N MET A 15 4.57 4.97 2.32
CA MET A 15 4.84 3.89 1.37
C MET A 15 4.25 4.18 -0.01
N GLU A 16 3.03 4.72 -0.08
CA GLU A 16 2.43 5.15 -1.33
C GLU A 16 3.28 6.21 -2.03
N GLN A 17 3.72 7.24 -1.30
CA GLN A 17 4.61 8.27 -1.84
C GLN A 17 5.91 7.68 -2.37
N ARG A 18 6.52 6.75 -1.62
CA ARG A 18 7.76 6.06 -2.04
C ARG A 18 7.57 5.31 -3.36
N PHE A 19 6.51 4.52 -3.51
CA PHE A 19 6.31 3.72 -4.73
C PHE A 19 5.83 4.56 -5.92
N ARG A 20 4.98 5.57 -5.70
CA ARG A 20 4.57 6.51 -6.75
C ARG A 20 5.75 7.34 -7.26
N GLY A 21 6.69 7.69 -6.38
CA GLY A 21 7.95 8.36 -6.74
C GLY A 21 9.04 7.45 -7.31
N SER A 22 8.80 6.13 -7.39
CA SER A 22 9.81 5.17 -7.85
C SER A 22 10.09 5.30 -9.35
N LYS A 23 11.38 5.25 -9.71
CA LYS A 23 11.83 5.19 -11.12
C LYS A 23 11.64 3.81 -11.72
N ILE A 24 11.48 2.77 -10.90
CA ILE A 24 11.30 1.37 -11.32
C ILE A 24 9.95 1.25 -12.07
N PRO A 25 9.92 0.89 -13.37
CA PRO A 25 8.68 0.79 -14.14
C PRO A 25 7.64 -0.17 -13.54
N GLU A 26 8.09 -1.29 -12.99
CA GLU A 26 7.25 -2.30 -12.35
C GLU A 26 6.54 -1.76 -11.11
N ALA A 27 7.19 -0.88 -10.34
CA ALA A 27 6.55 -0.24 -9.20
C ALA A 27 5.36 0.62 -9.66
N ARG A 28 5.46 1.31 -10.80
CA ARG A 28 4.35 2.09 -11.35
C ARG A 28 3.18 1.21 -11.80
N SER A 29 3.44 0.08 -12.48
CA SER A 29 2.35 -0.82 -12.90
C SER A 29 1.65 -1.49 -11.71
N LEU A 30 2.41 -1.87 -10.68
CA LEU A 30 1.88 -2.41 -9.43
C LEU A 30 1.06 -1.38 -8.67
N MET A 31 1.46 -0.10 -8.66
CA MET A 31 0.67 0.96 -8.03
C MET A 31 -0.67 1.21 -8.75
N GLN A 32 -0.75 1.00 -10.07
CA GLN A 32 -2.04 1.03 -10.77
C GLN A 32 -2.98 -0.07 -10.28
N ALA A 33 -2.47 -1.29 -10.11
CA ALA A 33 -3.24 -2.41 -9.56
C ALA A 33 -3.64 -2.17 -8.09
N TYR A 34 -2.77 -1.52 -7.31
CA TYR A 34 -3.07 -1.08 -5.95
C TYR A 34 -4.24 -0.09 -5.89
N ASP A 35 -4.27 0.90 -6.78
CA ASP A 35 -5.36 1.88 -6.82
C ASP A 35 -6.70 1.20 -7.16
N ASP A 36 -6.71 0.22 -8.07
CA ASP A 36 -7.91 -0.56 -8.39
C ASP A 36 -8.34 -1.46 -7.23
N LEU A 37 -7.39 -2.05 -6.50
CA LEU A 37 -7.65 -2.86 -5.31
C LEU A 37 -8.22 -2.02 -4.17
N ASN A 38 -7.73 -0.79 -3.98
CA ASN A 38 -8.23 0.12 -2.95
C ASN A 38 -9.71 0.46 -3.13
N ARG A 39 -10.19 0.62 -4.37
CA ARG A 39 -11.63 0.82 -4.62
C ARG A 39 -12.47 -0.38 -4.16
N ARG A 40 -11.93 -1.60 -4.26
CA ARG A 40 -12.61 -2.81 -3.76
C ARG A 40 -12.60 -2.85 -2.24
N PHE A 41 -11.47 -2.54 -1.61
CA PHE A 41 -11.40 -2.41 -0.15
C PHE A 41 -12.41 -1.39 0.38
N GLU A 42 -12.53 -0.22 -0.25
CA GLU A 42 -13.51 0.82 0.14
C GLU A 42 -14.97 0.39 -0.07
N ALA A 43 -15.24 -0.49 -1.04
CA ALA A 43 -16.57 -1.05 -1.25
C ALA A 43 -16.93 -2.13 -0.23
N ASP A 44 -15.95 -2.94 0.17
CA ASP A 44 -16.17 -4.14 1.00
C ASP A 44 -15.93 -3.89 2.51
N LEU A 45 -15.13 -2.88 2.87
CA LEU A 45 -14.72 -2.59 4.25
C LEU A 45 -15.25 -1.23 4.69
N SER A 46 -15.95 -1.20 5.83
CA SER A 46 -16.46 0.03 6.44
C SER A 46 -15.59 0.56 7.59
N ASP A 47 -14.72 -0.28 8.17
CA ASP A 47 -13.84 0.11 9.27
C ASP A 47 -12.55 0.77 8.75
N ARG A 48 -12.23 1.96 9.25
CA ARG A 48 -11.05 2.74 8.85
C ARG A 48 -9.74 2.00 9.11
N ARG A 49 -9.64 1.26 10.21
CA ARG A 49 -8.45 0.51 10.55
C ARG A 49 -8.29 -0.69 9.64
N ASP A 50 -9.36 -1.38 9.30
CA ASP A 50 -9.29 -2.52 8.36
C ASP A 50 -8.89 -2.06 6.95
N LEU A 51 -9.38 -0.88 6.52
CA LEU A 51 -8.92 -0.22 5.28
C LEU A 51 -7.41 0.08 5.34
N ALA A 52 -6.95 0.72 6.40
CA ALA A 52 -5.53 1.08 6.55
C ALA A 52 -4.61 -0.15 6.59
N LEU A 53 -5.02 -1.22 7.29
CA LEU A 53 -4.28 -2.48 7.35
C LEU A 53 -4.26 -3.20 6.00
N SER A 54 -5.38 -3.25 5.28
CA SER A 54 -5.47 -3.89 3.96
C SER A 54 -4.59 -3.18 2.93
N ARG A 55 -4.61 -1.84 2.93
CA ARG A 55 -3.71 -1.00 2.14
C ARG A 55 -2.24 -1.26 2.48
N GLY A 56 -1.91 -1.28 3.77
CA GLY A 56 -0.56 -1.59 4.25
C GLY A 56 -0.07 -2.98 3.80
N GLY A 57 -0.92 -4.00 3.88
CA GLY A 57 -0.61 -5.35 3.41
C GLY A 57 -0.33 -5.41 1.91
N ALA A 58 -1.15 -4.73 1.09
CA ALA A 58 -0.93 -4.66 -0.36
C ALA A 58 0.39 -3.94 -0.69
N LEU A 59 0.72 -2.85 0.01
CA LEU A 59 1.99 -2.13 -0.17
C LEU A 59 3.20 -2.96 0.26
N MET A 60 3.06 -3.81 1.28
CA MET A 60 4.12 -4.76 1.67
C MET A 60 4.35 -5.84 0.61
N LEU A 61 3.30 -6.32 -0.04
CA LEU A 61 3.44 -7.23 -1.19
C LEU A 61 4.18 -6.53 -2.35
N ILE A 62 3.81 -5.29 -2.68
CA ILE A 62 4.50 -4.50 -3.70
C ILE A 62 5.97 -4.31 -3.34
N LYS A 63 6.27 -3.98 -2.08
CA LYS A 63 7.64 -3.87 -1.58
C LYS A 63 8.44 -5.14 -1.85
N ALA A 64 7.90 -6.31 -1.48
CA ALA A 64 8.56 -7.58 -1.71
C ALA A 64 8.82 -7.85 -3.20
N LEU A 65 7.84 -7.60 -4.08
CA LEU A 65 7.97 -7.82 -5.52
C LEU A 65 8.95 -6.86 -6.23
N VAL A 66 9.14 -5.66 -5.67
CA VAL A 66 10.08 -4.66 -6.20
C VAL A 66 11.49 -4.88 -5.66
N GLU A 67 11.64 -5.27 -4.39
CA GLU A 67 12.94 -5.52 -3.77
C GLU A 67 13.58 -6.82 -4.24
N ASP A 68 12.78 -7.87 -4.50
CA ASP A 68 13.27 -9.13 -5.12
C ASP A 68 13.88 -8.93 -6.52
N LYS A 69 13.63 -7.76 -7.14
CA LYS A 69 14.09 -7.40 -8.48
C LYS A 69 15.13 -6.29 -8.50
N SER A 70 15.50 -5.76 -7.33
CA SER A 70 16.58 -4.78 -7.21
C SER A 70 17.89 -5.56 -6.99
N PRO A 71 18.90 -5.41 -7.87
CA PRO A 71 20.16 -6.15 -7.74
C PRO A 71 20.94 -5.81 -6.47
#